data_AF-A0A255YXW1-F1
#
_entry.id   AF-A0A255YXW1-F1
#
_cell.length_a   1.000
_cell.length_b   1.000
_cell.length_c   1.000
_cell.angle_alpha   90.00
_cell.angle_beta   90.00
_cell.angle_gamma   90.00
#
_symmetry.space_group_name_H-M   'P 1'
#
loop_
_entity.id
_entity.type
_entity.pdbx_description
1 polymer ?
#
loop_
_entity_poly.entity_id
_entity_poly.type
_entity_poly.pdbx_seq_one_letter_code
_entity_poly.pdbx_strand_id
1 'polypeptide(L)' 'MPSPPFLARAVPLLFLLLLAGCASPCQRIGAELRQLNADAIREPAMVGDGRYIARFQELAAQSVERNCLVDHRH' A
#
# COMPACT_ATOMS: atom_id res chain seq x y z
N MET A 1 -33.72 29.97 16.06
CA MET A 1 -33.29 28.56 16.21
C MET A 1 -31.82 28.48 15.79
N PRO A 2 -30.86 28.33 16.72
CA PRO A 2 -29.45 28.23 16.36
C PRO A 2 -29.14 26.81 15.86
N SER A 3 -28.65 26.71 14.62
CA SER A 3 -28.13 25.49 14.01
C SER A 3 -26.81 25.10 14.69
N PRO A 4 -26.56 23.82 14.97
CA PRO A 4 -25.41 23.42 15.77
C PRO A 4 -24.08 23.47 14.99
N PRO A 5 -22.97 23.91 15.60
CA PRO A 5 -21.65 24.04 14.97
C PRO A 5 -20.91 22.70 14.74
N PHE A 6 -21.58 21.55 14.93
CA PHE A 6 -20.94 20.22 14.84
C PHE A 6 -20.58 19.81 13.41
N LEU A 7 -21.29 20.32 12.39
CA LEU A 7 -21.01 20.01 10.98
C LEU A 7 -19.66 20.56 10.49
N ALA A 8 -19.23 21.71 11.01
CA ALA A 8 -18.01 22.38 10.55
C ALA A 8 -16.71 21.64 10.92
N ARG A 9 -16.73 20.77 11.95
CA ARG A 9 -15.56 20.03 12.43
C ARG A 9 -15.36 18.67 11.76
N ALA A 10 -16.36 18.13 11.08
CA ALA A 10 -16.27 16.82 10.41
C ALA A 10 -15.62 16.91 9.02
N VAL A 11 -15.72 18.06 8.36
CA VAL A 11 -15.19 18.32 7.01
C VAL A 11 -13.67 18.08 6.88
N PRO A 12 -12.80 18.60 7.78
CA PRO A 12 -11.35 18.38 7.64
C PRO A 12 -10.95 16.91 7.84
N LEU A 13 -11.65 16.17 8.70
CA LEU A 13 -11.41 14.74 8.92
C LEU A 13 -11.80 13.92 7.69
N LEU A 14 -12.94 14.22 7.08
CA LEU A 14 -13.38 13.57 5.84
C LEU A 14 -12.40 13.84 4.70
N PHE A 15 -11.88 15.07 4.60
CA PHE A 15 -10.88 15.45 3.61
C PHE A 15 -9.55 14.72 3.81
N LEU A 16 -9.09 14.56 5.05
CA LEU A 16 -7.89 13.77 5.38
C LEU A 16 -8.07 12.28 5.09
N LEU A 17 -9.26 11.73 5.31
CA LEU A 17 -9.58 10.33 4.97
C LEU A 17 -9.62 10.10 3.46
N LEU A 18 -10.14 11.07 2.69
CA LEU A 18 -10.10 11.05 1.23
C LEU A 18 -8.66 11.11 0.69
N LEU A 19 -7.81 11.96 1.30
CA LEU A 19 -6.38 12.03 0.99
C LEU A 19 -5.61 10.77 1.36
N ALA A 20 -5.91 10.16 2.52
CA ALA A 20 -5.31 8.89 2.95
C ALA A 20 -5.77 7.71 2.09
N GLY A 21 -6.92 7.82 1.42
CA GLY A 21 -7.43 6.85 0.45
C GLY A 21 -6.78 6.90 -0.93
N CYS A 22 -5.89 7.85 -1.22
CA CYS A 22 -5.29 8.02 -2.55
C CYS A 22 -4.19 7.01 -2.91
N ALA A 23 -3.75 6.15 -1.98
CA ALA A 23 -2.77 5.12 -2.31
C ALA A 23 -3.45 3.98 -3.08
N SER A 24 -3.21 3.91 -4.39
CA SER A 24 -3.79 2.84 -5.21
C SER A 24 -3.31 1.46 -4.70
N PRO A 25 -4.11 0.40 -4.88
CA PRO A 25 -3.69 -0.96 -4.50
C PRO A 25 -2.32 -1.35 -5.09
N CYS A 26 -2.01 -0.88 -6.31
CA CYS A 26 -0.72 -1.11 -6.96
C CYS A 26 0.43 -0.35 -6.30
N GLN A 27 0.21 0.89 -5.85
CA GLN A 27 1.22 1.63 -5.08
C GLN A 27 1.54 0.94 -3.75
N ARG A 28 0.52 0.38 -3.08
CA ARG A 28 0.73 -0.38 -1.83
C ARG A 28 1.54 -1.65 -2.07
N ILE A 29 1.15 -2.48 -3.06
CA ILE A 29 1.88 -3.70 -3.42
C ILE A 29 3.34 -3.37 -3.80
N GLY A 30 3.55 -2.34 -4.62
CA GLY A 30 4.88 -1.89 -5.01
C GLY A 30 5.71 -1.33 -3.85
N ALA A 31 5.10 -0.71 -2.85
CA ALA A 31 5.78 -0.28 -1.63
C ALA A 31 6.21 -1.48 -0.78
N GLU A 32 5.33 -2.47 -0.62
CA GLU A 32 5.62 -3.68 0.15
C GLU A 32 6.71 -4.54 -0.49
N LEU A 33 6.70 -4.70 -1.82
CA LEU A 33 7.78 -5.39 -2.55
C LEU A 33 9.14 -4.69 -2.36
N ARG A 34 9.16 -3.35 -2.42
CA ARG A 34 10.39 -2.57 -2.18
C ARG A 34 10.88 -2.73 -0.74
N GLN A 35 9.98 -2.69 0.23
CA GLN A 35 10.32 -2.90 1.64
C GLN A 35 10.89 -4.31 1.85
N LEU A 36 10.21 -5.33 1.33
CA LEU A 36 10.64 -6.72 1.42
C LEU A 36 12.05 -6.93 0.83
N ASN A 37 12.33 -6.29 -0.31
CA ASN A 37 13.66 -6.33 -0.91
C ASN A 37 14.71 -5.55 -0.09
N ALA A 38 14.34 -4.39 0.47
CA ALA A 38 15.23 -3.62 1.33
C ALA A 38 15.59 -4.40 2.61
N ASP A 39 14.65 -5.15 3.16
CA ASP A 39 14.88 -6.03 4.31
C ASP A 39 15.79 -7.20 3.92
N ALA A 40 15.60 -7.81 2.75
CA ALA A 40 16.48 -8.84 2.22
C ALA A 40 17.93 -8.35 1.97
N ILE A 41 18.10 -7.10 1.53
CA ILE A 41 19.43 -6.50 1.37
C ILE A 41 20.10 -6.30 2.74
N ARG A 42 19.35 -5.87 3.76
CA ARG A 42 19.86 -5.71 5.12
C ARG A 42 20.20 -7.04 5.77
N GLU A 43 19.39 -8.07 5.55
CA GLU A 43 19.51 -9.39 6.18
C GLU A 43 19.43 -10.52 5.14
N PRO A 44 20.49 -10.77 4.36
CA PRO A 44 20.45 -11.73 3.24
C PRO A 44 20.06 -13.16 3.61
N ALA A 45 20.33 -13.56 4.87
CA ALA A 45 19.96 -14.88 5.38
C ALA A 45 18.45 -15.15 5.31
N MET A 46 17.61 -14.10 5.33
CA MET A 46 16.16 -14.24 5.26
C MET A 46 15.64 -14.66 3.88
N VAL A 47 16.42 -14.48 2.80
CA VAL A 47 15.99 -14.82 1.43
C VAL A 47 15.74 -16.31 1.27
N GLY A 48 16.46 -17.14 2.03
CA GLY A 48 16.26 -18.59 2.09
C GLY A 48 15.13 -19.02 3.03
N ASP A 49 14.55 -18.10 3.82
CA ASP A 49 13.41 -18.40 4.68
C ASP A 49 12.14 -18.56 3.84
N GLY A 50 11.40 -19.65 4.07
CA GLY A 50 10.11 -19.89 3.44
C GLY A 50 9.12 -18.74 3.65
N ARG A 51 9.22 -17.98 4.74
CA ARG A 51 8.39 -16.79 5.00
C ARG A 51 8.63 -15.68 4.01
N TYR A 52 9.88 -15.40 3.66
CA TYR A 52 10.23 -14.41 2.65
C TYR A 52 9.67 -14.83 1.29
N ILE A 53 9.92 -16.08 0.91
CA ILE A 53 9.49 -16.63 -0.38
C ILE A 53 7.97 -16.59 -0.49
N ALA A 54 7.25 -17.03 0.53
CA ALA A 54 5.78 -17.00 0.56
C ALA A 54 5.25 -15.56 0.43
N ARG A 55 5.85 -14.59 1.15
CA ARG A 55 5.41 -13.20 1.08
C ARG A 55 5.69 -12.58 -0.29
N PHE A 56 6.84 -12.88 -0.88
CA PHE A 56 7.17 -12.42 -2.23
C PHE A 56 6.19 -12.98 -3.26
N GLN A 57 5.91 -14.28 -3.22
CA GLN A 57 4.96 -14.93 -4.13
C GLN A 57 3.54 -14.37 -3.99
N GLU A 58 3.09 -14.12 -2.75
CA GLU A 58 1.79 -13.52 -2.47
C GLU A 58 1.67 -12.12 -3.09
N LEU A 59 2.66 -11.25 -2.85
CA LEU A 59 2.67 -9.89 -3.40
C LEU A 59 2.77 -9.89 -4.93
N ALA A 60 3.55 -10.80 -5.50
CA ALA A 60 3.66 -10.99 -6.95
C ALA A 60 2.31 -11.44 -7.55
N ALA A 61 1.63 -12.41 -6.95
CA ALA A 61 0.30 -12.86 -7.38
C ALA A 61 -0.72 -11.71 -7.34
N GLN A 62 -0.78 -10.96 -6.23
CA GLN A 62 -1.66 -9.80 -6.10
C GLN A 62 -1.37 -8.73 -7.16
N SER A 63 -0.10 -8.55 -7.54
CA SER A 63 0.27 -7.60 -8.60
C SER A 63 -0.28 -8.00 -9.98
N VAL A 64 -0.34 -9.31 -10.27
CA VAL A 64 -0.90 -9.85 -11.51
C VAL A 64 -2.42 -9.78 -11.49
N GLU A 65 -3.06 -10.24 -10.41
CA GLU A 65 -4.52 -10.22 -10.24
C GLU A 65 -5.11 -8.81 -10.39
N ARG A 66 -4.39 -7.80 -9.91
CA ARG A 66 -4.79 -6.39 -9.98
C ARG A 66 -4.24 -5.64 -11.19
N ASN A 67 -3.58 -6.35 -12.11
CA ASN A 67 -2.99 -5.78 -13.33
C ASN A 67 -2.01 -4.62 -13.06
N CYS A 68 -1.29 -4.67 -11.94
CA CYS A 68 -0.36 -3.61 -11.50
C CYS A 68 0.95 -3.58 -12.29
N LEU A 69 1.25 -4.61 -13.07
CA LEU A 69 2.48 -4.71 -13.88
C LEU A 69 2.36 -3.96 -15.22
N VAL A 70 1.17 -3.48 -15.58
CA VAL A 70 0.89 -2.87 -16.90
C VAL A 70 1.09 -1.34 -16.89
N ASP A 71 1.23 -0.72 -15.72
CA ASP A 71 1.37 0.73 -15.54
C ASP A 71 2.85 1.20 -15.49
N HIS A 72 3.67 0.69 -16.40
CA HIS A 72 5.07 1.12 -16.59
C HIS A 72 5.30 1.85 -17.92
N ARG A 73 4.23 2.29 -18.62
CA ARG A 73 4.34 3.18 -19.78
C ARG A 73 4.02 4.63 -19.37
N HIS A 74 5.04 5.31 -18.85
CA HIS A 74 5.20 6.74 -19.07
C HIS A 74 6.23 6.95 -20.18
#